data_AF-A0A220DIF9-F1
#
_entry.id   AF-A0A220DIF9-F1
#
_cell.length_a   1.000
_cell.length_b   1.000
_cell.length_c   1.000
_cell.angle_alpha   90.00
_cell.angle_beta   90.00
_cell.angle_gamma   90.00
#
_symmetry.space_group_name_H-M   'P 1'
#
loop_
_entity.id
_entity.type
_entity.pdbx_description
1 polymer ?
#
loop_
_entity_poly.entity_id
_entity_poly.type
_entity_poly.pdbx_seq_one_letter_code
_entity_poly.pdbx_strand_id
1 'polypeptide(L)'
;MKFAKKGEKDTVIYNNKIRIKNIPVEAYDYIVNGKSALEWVMERQGVSTHKDSGIVNDANDWAIETMDNPRYPLELFLRVITVSLETQKIVNNLPKLDI
;
A
#
# COMPACT_ATOMS: atom_id res chain seq x y z
N MET A 1 -3.97 1.73 7.89
CA MET A 1 -4.37 2.84 6.98
C MET A 1 -5.78 2.59 6.48
N LYS A 2 -6.53 3.61 6.02
CA LYS A 2 -7.86 3.39 5.41
C LYS A 2 -8.22 4.45 4.38
N PHE A 3 -9.10 4.13 3.44
CA PHE A 3 -9.69 5.13 2.55
C PHE A 3 -10.49 6.17 3.36
N ALA A 4 -10.47 7.43 2.91
CA ALA A 4 -11.22 8.48 3.57
C ALA A 4 -12.74 8.29 3.42
N LYS A 5 -13.18 7.77 2.28
CA LYS A 5 -14.59 7.45 1.98
C LYS A 5 -14.67 6.15 1.18
N LYS A 6 -15.70 5.36 1.44
CA LYS A 6 -15.92 4.08 0.74
C LYS A 6 -16.16 4.35 -0.75
N GLY A 7 -15.37 3.71 -1.61
CA GLY A 7 -15.44 3.87 -3.07
C GLY A 7 -14.58 5.01 -3.64
N GLU A 8 -14.00 5.86 -2.79
CA GLU A 8 -13.09 6.94 -3.20
C GLU A 8 -11.64 6.54 -2.85
N LYS A 9 -10.80 6.39 -3.88
CA LYS A 9 -9.42 5.87 -3.76
C LYS A 9 -8.34 6.96 -3.87
N ASP A 10 -8.72 8.20 -4.11
CA ASP A 10 -7.80 9.34 -4.25
C ASP A 10 -7.21 9.80 -2.91
N THR A 11 -7.85 9.46 -1.79
CA THR A 11 -7.45 9.89 -0.45
C THR A 11 -7.37 8.73 0.55
N VAL A 12 -6.20 8.56 1.15
CA VAL A 12 -5.93 7.61 2.23
C VAL A 12 -5.62 8.34 3.55
N ILE A 13 -6.29 7.92 4.62
CA ILE A 13 -5.98 8.31 5.99
C ILE A 13 -4.93 7.34 6.52
N TYR A 14 -3.71 7.83 6.73
CA TYR A 14 -2.63 7.06 7.34
C TYR A 14 -2.87 6.90 8.84
N ASN A 15 -3.05 8.03 9.54
CA ASN A 15 -3.39 8.09 10.97
C ASN A 15 -4.17 9.39 11.30
N ASN A 16 -4.29 9.75 12.58
CA ASN A 16 -5.02 10.95 13.02
C ASN A 16 -4.34 12.29 12.62
N LYS A 17 -3.08 12.26 12.19
CA LYS A 17 -2.29 13.45 11.83
C LYS A 17 -1.98 13.54 10.34
N ILE A 18 -1.93 12.41 9.63
CA ILE A 18 -1.41 12.32 8.27
C ILE A 18 -2.48 11.78 7.33
N ARG A 19 -2.68 12.50 6.22
CA ARG A 19 -3.53 12.11 5.10
C ARG A 19 -2.75 12.26 3.80
N ILE A 20 -2.91 11.28 2.92
CA ILE A 20 -2.32 11.25 1.58
C ILE A 20 -3.46 11.52 0.62
N LYS A 21 -3.32 12.54 -0.23
CA LYS A 21 -4.35 13.02 -1.15
C LYS A 21 -3.83 12.98 -2.59
N ASN A 22 -4.74 13.09 -3.55
CA ASN A 22 -4.43 13.15 -4.98
C ASN A 22 -3.67 11.91 -5.45
N ILE A 23 -3.98 10.73 -4.89
CA ILE A 23 -3.44 9.46 -5.35
C ILE A 23 -4.08 9.16 -6.72
N PRO A 24 -3.29 8.95 -7.79
CA PRO A 24 -3.84 8.59 -9.10
C PRO A 24 -4.61 7.26 -9.00
N VAL A 25 -5.83 7.22 -9.52
CA VAL A 25 -6.73 6.07 -9.37
C VAL A 25 -6.16 4.85 -10.12
N GLU A 26 -5.49 5.09 -11.24
CA GLU A 26 -4.81 4.08 -12.05
C GLU A 26 -3.66 3.36 -11.30
N ALA A 27 -3.13 3.94 -10.20
CA ALA A 27 -2.16 3.27 -9.35
C ALA A 27 -2.74 2.00 -8.68
N TYR A 28 -4.08 1.93 -8.55
CA TYR A 28 -4.77 0.76 -8.02
C TYR A 28 -4.99 -0.36 -9.05
N ASP A 29 -4.70 -0.13 -10.33
CA ASP A 29 -4.88 -1.13 -11.39
C ASP A 29 -3.75 -2.17 -11.43
N TYR A 30 -2.63 -1.90 -10.75
CA TYR A 30 -1.60 -2.90 -10.52
C TYR A 30 -2.05 -3.91 -9.45
N ILE A 31 -2.69 -4.99 -9.92
CA ILE A 31 -3.23 -6.08 -9.11
C ILE A 31 -2.20 -7.20 -8.93
N VAL A 32 -2.01 -7.62 -7.68
CA VAL A 32 -1.21 -8.80 -7.30
C VAL A 32 -2.07 -9.69 -6.43
N ASN A 33 -2.25 -10.96 -6.83
CA ASN A 33 -3.01 -11.96 -6.07
C ASN A 33 -4.42 -11.48 -5.65
N GLY A 34 -5.14 -10.80 -6.56
CA GLY A 34 -6.54 -10.39 -6.36
C GLY A 34 -6.78 -9.07 -5.62
N LYS A 35 -5.73 -8.33 -5.21
CA LYS A 35 -5.84 -6.97 -4.65
C LYS A 35 -4.81 -6.04 -5.29
N SER A 36 -5.05 -4.73 -5.26
CA SER A 36 -4.02 -3.77 -5.67
C SER A 36 -2.80 -3.84 -4.76
N ALA A 37 -1.62 -3.57 -5.30
CA ALA A 37 -0.39 -3.50 -4.50
C ALA A 37 -0.51 -2.49 -3.34
N LEU A 38 -1.22 -1.38 -3.55
CA LEU A 38 -1.47 -0.37 -2.52
C LEU A 38 -2.35 -0.92 -1.39
N GLU A 39 -3.41 -1.66 -1.71
CA GLU A 39 -4.30 -2.27 -0.71
C GLU A 39 -3.57 -3.33 0.12
N TRP A 40 -2.63 -4.07 -0.48
CA TRP A 40 -1.74 -4.97 0.28
C TRP A 40 -0.92 -4.22 1.32
N VAL A 41 -0.33 -3.08 0.97
CA VAL A 41 0.41 -2.26 1.92
C VAL A 41 -0.51 -1.73 3.01
N MET A 42 -1.70 -1.23 2.66
CA MET A 42 -2.68 -0.71 3.64
C MET A 42 -3.11 -1.75 4.67
N GLU A 43 -3.24 -3.01 4.25
CA GLU A 43 -3.62 -4.14 5.08
C GLU A 43 -2.47 -4.63 5.98
N ARG A 44 -1.25 -4.73 5.41
CA ARG A 44 -0.11 -5.31 6.11
C ARG A 44 0.64 -4.30 7.00
N GLN A 45 0.64 -3.03 6.63
CA GLN A 45 1.30 -1.96 7.38
C GLN A 45 0.34 -1.35 8.42
N GLY A 46 0.02 -2.15 9.44
CA GLY A 46 -0.85 -1.77 10.53
C GLY A 46 -0.62 -2.64 11.76
N VAL A 47 -1.45 -2.43 12.78
CA VAL A 47 -1.47 -3.26 14.00
C VAL A 47 -2.64 -4.22 13.91
N SER A 48 -2.37 -5.50 14.14
CA SER A 48 -3.39 -6.54 14.18
C SER A 48 -3.12 -7.51 15.33
N THR A 49 -4.17 -8.13 15.85
CA THR A 49 -4.04 -9.13 16.91
C THR A 49 -4.73 -10.40 16.43
N HIS A 50 -4.00 -11.52 16.45
CA HIS A 50 -4.57 -12.81 16.11
C HIS A 50 -5.56 -13.23 17.19
N LYS A 51 -6.81 -13.54 16.81
CA LYS A 51 -7.92 -13.72 17.77
C LYS A 51 -7.69 -14.88 18.73
N ASP A 52 -7.20 -16.01 18.23
CA ASP A 52 -7.13 -17.24 19.03
C ASP A 52 -5.88 -17.30 19.89
N SER A 53 -4.76 -16.74 19.40
CA SER A 53 -3.48 -16.79 20.10
C SER A 53 -3.17 -15.53 20.90
N GLY A 54 -3.87 -14.42 20.64
CA GLY A 54 -3.59 -13.12 21.23
C GLY A 54 -2.29 -12.46 20.74
N ILE A 55 -1.58 -13.07 19.79
CA ILE A 55 -0.31 -12.54 19.29
C ILE A 55 -0.56 -11.24 18.53
N VAL A 56 0.08 -10.17 18.97
CA VAL A 56 0.06 -8.87 18.31
C VAL A 56 1.11 -8.86 17.20
N ASN A 57 0.70 -8.42 16.02
CA ASN A 57 1.57 -8.10 14.90
C ASN A 57 1.50 -6.60 14.67
N ASP A 58 2.55 -5.89 15.08
CA ASP A 58 2.70 -4.45 14.91
C ASP A 58 3.79 -4.16 13.87
N ALA A 59 3.39 -3.61 12.72
CA ALA A 59 4.33 -3.23 11.66
C ALA A 59 5.28 -2.08 12.07
N ASN A 60 4.95 -1.30 13.11
CA ASN A 60 5.81 -0.23 13.61
C ASN A 60 7.03 -0.78 14.35
N ASP A 61 6.91 -1.93 15.01
CA ASP A 61 8.04 -2.58 15.70
C ASP A 61 9.14 -2.89 14.68
N TRP A 62 8.79 -3.50 13.55
CA TRP A 62 9.75 -3.79 12.48
C TRP A 62 10.36 -2.52 11.88
N ALA A 63 9.57 -1.45 11.72
CA ALA A 63 10.05 -0.17 11.21
C ALA A 63 11.10 0.48 12.13
N ILE A 64 10.98 0.31 13.44
CA ILE A 64 11.91 0.86 14.44
C ILE A 64 13.09 -0.09 14.62
N GLU A 65 12.84 -1.37 14.88
CA GLU A 65 13.86 -2.33 15.32
C GLU A 65 14.74 -2.85 14.18
N THR A 66 14.17 -3.01 12.98
CA THR A 66 14.89 -3.58 11.82
C THR A 66 15.29 -2.52 10.80
N MET A 67 14.39 -1.58 10.50
CA MET A 67 14.65 -0.55 9.48
C MET A 67 15.30 0.72 10.01
N ASP A 68 15.33 0.92 11.34
CA ASP A 68 15.74 2.16 11.98
C ASP A 68 15.08 3.41 11.35
N ASN A 69 13.81 3.27 10.96
CA ASN A 69 13.04 4.30 10.26
C ASN A 69 11.55 4.22 10.63
N PRO A 70 11.10 5.01 11.61
CA PRO A 70 9.70 5.07 12.01
C PRO A 70 8.74 5.53 10.89
N ARG A 71 9.26 6.17 9.84
CA ARG A 71 8.46 6.63 8.68
C ARG A 71 8.34 5.56 7.60
N TYR A 72 9.02 4.42 7.76
CA TYR A 72 9.08 3.37 6.76
C TYR A 72 7.69 2.93 6.24
N PRO A 73 6.66 2.68 7.07
CA PRO A 73 5.36 2.26 6.56
C PRO A 73 4.70 3.31 5.64
N LEU A 74 4.87 4.60 5.96
CA LEU A 74 4.37 5.70 5.13
C LEU A 74 5.18 5.80 3.82
N GLU A 75 6.50 5.79 3.90
CA GLU A 75 7.38 5.86 2.74
C GLU A 75 7.19 4.68 1.79
N LEU A 76 7.01 3.47 2.32
CA LEU A 76 6.70 2.27 1.56
C LEU A 76 5.41 2.46 0.76
N PHE A 77 4.34 2.93 1.40
CA PHE A 77 3.08 3.18 0.71
C PHE A 77 3.25 4.20 -0.43
N LEU A 78 3.96 5.31 -0.19
CA LEU A 78 4.24 6.32 -1.21
C LEU A 78 5.07 5.77 -2.38
N ARG A 79 6.10 4.96 -2.11
CA ARG A 79 6.92 4.32 -3.14
C ARG A 79 6.10 3.33 -3.97
N VAL A 80 5.19 2.58 -3.33
CA VAL A 80 4.34 1.61 -4.02
C VAL A 80 3.34 2.28 -4.96
N ILE A 81 2.90 3.52 -4.69
CA ILE A 81 2.14 4.31 -5.68
C ILE A 81 2.94 4.45 -6.98
N THR A 82 4.20 4.89 -6.89
CA THR A 82 5.07 5.05 -8.06
C THR A 82 5.36 3.72 -8.73
N VAL A 83 5.70 2.67 -7.97
CA VAL A 83 5.94 1.33 -8.52
C VAL A 83 4.74 0.83 -9.32
N SER A 84 3.52 1.00 -8.81
CA SER A 84 2.31 0.61 -9.54
C SER A 84 2.17 1.32 -10.87
N LEU A 85 2.38 2.64 -10.89
CA LEU A 85 2.28 3.45 -12.11
C LEU A 85 3.35 3.06 -13.14
N GLU A 86 4.60 2.91 -12.71
CA GLU A 86 5.69 2.52 -13.61
C GLU A 86 5.53 1.09 -14.11
N THR A 87 5.01 0.18 -13.28
CA THR A 87 4.72 -1.20 -13.72
C THR A 87 3.67 -1.21 -14.82
N GLN A 88 2.58 -0.46 -14.67
CA GLN A 88 1.56 -0.33 -15.71
C GLN A 88 2.13 0.25 -17.00
N LYS A 89 3.00 1.27 -16.92
CA LYS A 89 3.69 1.80 -18.09
C LYS A 89 4.54 0.74 -18.79
N ILE A 90 5.30 -0.07 -18.05
CA ILE A 90 6.12 -1.15 -18.64
C ILE A 90 5.21 -2.17 -19.33
N VAL A 91 4.16 -2.64 -18.66
CA VAL A 91 3.22 -3.64 -19.20
C VAL A 91 2.55 -3.13 -20.48
N ASN A 92 2.09 -1.88 -20.50
CA ASN A 92 1.45 -1.27 -21.66
C ASN A 92 2.40 -1.09 -22.86
N ASN A 93 3.71 -1.06 -22.62
CA ASN A 93 4.74 -0.95 -23.65
C ASN A 93 5.34 -2.31 -24.07
N LEU A 94 4.83 -3.43 -23.54
CA LEU A 94 5.26 -4.74 -24.00
C LEU A 94 4.88 -4.94 -25.49
N PRO A 95 5.71 -5.68 -26.26
CA PRO A 95 5.35 -6.00 -27.63
C PRO A 95 4.05 -6.80 -27.66
N LYS A 96 3.33 -6.69 -28.78
CA LYS A 96 2.16 -7.55 -29.01
C LYS A 96 2.59 -9.01 -28.93
N LEU A 97 1.73 -9.83 -28.32
CA LEU A 97 1.94 -11.26 -28.30
C LEU A 97 1.93 -11.79 -29.74
N ASP A 98 3.03 -12.43 -30.14
CA ASP A 98 3.11 -13.21 -31.36
C ASP A 98 2.56 -14.60 -31.06
N ILE A 99 1.52 -15.02 -31.79
CA ILE A 99 0.77 -16.28 -31.57
C ILE A 99 0.93 -17.17 -32.80
#